data_AF-A0A8C2X450-F1
#
_entry.id   AF-A0A8C2X450-F1
#
_cell.length_a   1.000
_cell.length_b   1.000
_cell.length_c   1.000
_cell.angle_alpha   90.00
_cell.angle_beta   90.00
_cell.angle_gamma   90.00
#
_symmetry.space_group_name_H-M   'P 1'
#
loop_
_entity.id
_entity.type
_entity.pdbx_description
1 polymer ?
#
loop_
_entity_poly.entity_id
_entity_poly.type
_entity_poly.pdbx_seq_one_letter_code
_entity_poly.pdbx_strand_id
1 'polypeptide(L)'
;MENTEQHEKGIIFYDVHIFYYTWYGTPHMDGKYIHWDHILVPHWDPKIASSYPRGRHMPPQDIGSSFYPELNPYSSRDPDVLESHMEQIGASAAGVLVLSWYPPSLADDNGEPTEDLVPVVLDAAYRHNLKVKGMCMYVCVCVISSTGRNNQHDL
;
A
#
# COMPACT_ATOMS: atom_id res chain seq x y z
N MET A 1 35.61 -7.58 -29.94
CA MET A 1 34.87 -6.35 -29.60
C MET A 1 33.67 -6.81 -28.81
N GLU A 2 33.83 -6.92 -27.50
CA GLU A 2 32.77 -7.36 -26.60
C GLU A 2 32.01 -6.11 -26.17
N ASN A 3 30.77 -5.99 -26.67
CA ASN A 3 29.95 -4.81 -26.50
C ASN A 3 29.53 -4.69 -25.02
N THR A 4 30.01 -3.63 -24.40
CA THR A 4 29.56 -3.12 -23.11
C THR A 4 28.12 -2.63 -23.23
N GLU A 5 27.16 -3.49 -22.89
CA GLU A 5 25.81 -3.09 -22.49
C GLU A 5 25.52 -3.61 -21.07
N GLN A 6 26.38 -3.24 -20.13
CA GLN A 6 25.94 -3.17 -18.74
C GLN A 6 25.15 -1.86 -18.61
N HIS A 7 23.83 -1.98 -18.70
CA HIS A 7 22.88 -0.94 -18.31
C HIS A 7 23.38 -0.28 -17.02
N GLU A 8 23.51 1.05 -16.99
CA GLU A 8 23.93 1.81 -15.80
C GLU A 8 22.99 1.48 -14.64
N LYS A 9 23.36 0.47 -13.85
CA LYS A 9 22.64 0.13 -12.64
C LYS A 9 22.95 1.23 -11.64
N GLY A 10 22.02 2.17 -11.51
CA GLY A 10 22.14 3.32 -10.61
C GLY A 10 22.57 2.87 -9.21
N ILE A 11 23.32 3.71 -8.52
CA ILE A 11 23.75 3.45 -7.15
C ILE A 11 22.48 3.31 -6.29
N ILE A 12 22.29 2.16 -5.64
CA ILE A 12 21.17 1.91 -4.73
C ILE A 12 21.60 2.21 -3.29
N PHE A 13 20.80 3.02 -2.58
CA PHE A 13 21.01 3.44 -1.20
C PHE A 13 20.13 2.63 -0.23
N TYR A 14 20.75 1.73 0.54
CA TYR A 14 20.02 0.85 1.49
C TYR A 14 19.65 1.52 2.83
N ASP A 15 20.07 2.77 3.02
CA ASP A 15 19.64 3.67 4.09
C ASP A 15 18.39 4.47 3.71
N VAL A 16 17.98 4.47 2.44
CA VAL A 16 16.73 5.08 1.96
C VAL A 16 15.63 4.03 1.90
N HIS A 17 14.54 4.28 2.62
CA HIS A 17 13.42 3.35 2.78
C HIS A 17 12.13 3.96 2.20
N ILE A 18 11.38 3.17 1.44
CA ILE A 18 10.08 3.56 0.85
C ILE A 18 8.97 2.71 1.46
N PHE A 19 7.91 3.35 1.97
CA PHE A 19 6.72 2.64 2.41
C PHE A 19 5.91 2.15 1.21
N TYR A 20 5.59 0.86 1.20
CA TYR A 20 4.95 0.18 0.08
C TYR A 20 3.69 -0.58 0.54
N TYR A 21 2.60 -0.42 -0.20
CA TYR A 21 1.28 -0.96 0.13
C TYR A 21 0.79 -1.88 -0.99
N THR A 22 0.44 -3.12 -0.63
CA THR A 22 -0.01 -4.17 -1.57
C THR A 22 -1.51 -4.44 -1.48
N TRP A 23 -2.31 -3.44 -1.10
CA TRP A 23 -3.72 -3.60 -0.77
C TRP A 23 -4.69 -3.21 -1.90
N TYR A 24 -4.18 -2.81 -3.06
CA TYR A 24 -5.02 -2.42 -4.21
C TYR A 24 -5.45 -3.62 -5.04
N GLY A 25 -6.70 -3.62 -5.53
CA GLY A 25 -7.26 -4.72 -6.32
C GLY A 25 -8.26 -4.25 -7.38
N THR A 26 -8.44 -5.05 -8.44
CA THR A 26 -9.32 -4.72 -9.58
C THR A 26 -10.30 -5.84 -9.90
N PRO A 27 -11.46 -5.55 -10.52
CA PRO A 27 -12.44 -6.58 -10.88
C PRO A 27 -11.90 -7.70 -11.78
N HIS A 28 -10.91 -7.39 -12.62
CA HIS A 28 -10.35 -8.37 -13.55
C HIS A 28 -9.56 -9.47 -12.85
N MET A 29 -8.79 -9.12 -11.81
CA MET A 29 -7.88 -10.03 -11.10
C MET A 29 -8.43 -10.47 -9.74
N ASP A 30 -9.08 -9.55 -9.02
CA ASP A 30 -9.52 -9.73 -7.63
C ASP A 30 -11.05 -9.87 -7.51
N GLY A 31 -11.79 -9.81 -8.63
CA GLY A 31 -13.25 -9.93 -8.67
C GLY A 31 -14.03 -8.67 -8.24
N LYS A 32 -13.37 -7.72 -7.58
CA LYS A 32 -13.90 -6.40 -7.20
C LYS A 32 -12.79 -5.36 -7.12
N TYR A 33 -13.16 -4.08 -7.09
CA TYR A 33 -12.22 -3.05 -6.66
C TYR A 33 -11.93 -3.21 -5.16
N ILE A 34 -10.66 -3.06 -4.78
CA ILE A 34 -10.19 -3.08 -3.39
C ILE A 34 -9.32 -1.85 -3.21
N HIS A 35 -9.55 -1.10 -2.12
CA HIS A 35 -8.93 0.20 -1.79
C HIS A 35 -9.17 1.34 -2.79
N TRP A 36 -9.32 1.08 -4.09
CA TRP A 36 -9.68 2.12 -5.06
C TRP A 36 -11.08 2.68 -4.83
N ASP A 37 -12.01 1.84 -4.38
CA ASP A 37 -13.40 2.19 -4.07
C ASP A 37 -13.58 2.58 -2.60
N HIS A 38 -12.56 3.18 -1.98
CA HIS A 38 -12.55 3.51 -0.56
C HIS A 38 -13.79 4.31 -0.14
N ILE A 39 -14.25 4.10 1.09
CA ILE A 39 -15.36 4.87 1.65
C ILE A 39 -14.94 6.32 1.92
N LEU A 40 -15.83 7.26 1.65
CA LEU A 40 -15.69 8.63 2.11
C LEU A 40 -15.79 8.64 3.64
N VAL A 41 -14.64 8.80 4.31
CA VAL A 41 -14.56 8.76 5.77
C VAL A 41 -15.37 9.92 6.35
N PRO A 42 -16.41 9.65 7.15
CA PRO A 42 -17.24 10.71 7.71
C PRO A 42 -16.45 11.53 8.72
N HIS A 43 -16.76 12.83 8.80
CA HIS A 43 -16.25 13.66 9.87
C HIS A 43 -16.72 13.13 11.24
N TRP A 44 -15.88 13.23 12.26
CA TRP A 44 -16.16 12.69 13.61
C TRP A 44 -17.36 13.38 14.29
N ASP A 45 -17.58 14.68 14.03
CA ASP A 45 -18.80 15.40 14.44
C ASP A 45 -19.95 15.11 13.45
N PRO A 46 -21.06 14.47 13.89
CA PRO A 46 -22.21 14.15 13.04
C PRO A 46 -22.86 15.37 12.37
N LYS A 47 -22.80 16.55 13.00
CA LYS A 47 -23.37 17.79 12.45
C LYS A 47 -22.58 18.30 11.25
N ILE A 48 -21.27 18.08 11.28
CA ILE A 48 -20.38 18.41 10.16
C ILE A 48 -20.49 17.31 9.10
N ALA A 49 -20.55 16.04 9.51
CA ALA A 49 -20.67 14.89 8.61
C ALA A 49 -21.96 14.87 7.77
N SER A 50 -23.01 15.60 8.14
CA SER A 50 -24.21 15.79 7.31
C SER A 50 -24.01 16.77 6.16
N SER A 51 -22.97 17.61 6.23
CA SER A 51 -22.66 18.61 5.21
C SER A 51 -21.71 18.09 4.12
N TYR A 52 -21.13 16.91 4.30
CA TYR A 52 -20.20 16.29 3.36
C TYR A 52 -20.81 15.09 2.61
N PRO A 53 -20.34 14.81 1.38
CA PRO A 53 -20.73 13.62 0.64
C PRO A 53 -20.43 12.34 1.44
N ARG A 54 -21.29 11.34 1.26
CA ARG A 54 -21.13 10.00 1.84
C ARG A 54 -21.26 8.97 0.74
N GLY A 55 -20.67 7.80 0.96
CA GLY A 55 -20.67 6.70 0.01
C GLY A 55 -19.26 6.19 -0.24
N ARG A 56 -19.10 5.46 -1.33
CA ARG A 56 -17.82 4.93 -1.80
C ARG A 56 -17.47 5.59 -3.12
N HIS A 57 -16.18 5.71 -3.38
CA HIS A 57 -15.70 6.07 -4.70
C HIS A 57 -16.14 5.03 -5.74
N MET A 58 -16.36 5.45 -6.99
CA MET A 58 -16.77 4.57 -8.10
C MET A 58 -15.69 4.47 -9.20
N PRO A 59 -14.68 3.58 -9.03
CA PRO A 59 -13.65 3.37 -10.05
C PRO A 59 -14.25 2.87 -11.38
N PRO A 60 -13.60 3.14 -12.53
CA PRO A 60 -12.23 3.65 -12.64
C PRO A 60 -12.11 5.18 -12.63
N GLN A 61 -13.14 5.96 -12.95
CA GLN A 61 -13.00 7.42 -13.07
C GLN A 61 -13.01 8.15 -11.72
N ASP A 62 -13.69 7.59 -10.72
CA ASP A 62 -13.76 8.15 -9.37
C ASP A 62 -13.07 7.19 -8.39
N ILE A 63 -11.85 7.53 -7.97
CA ILE A 63 -11.03 6.72 -7.07
C ILE A 63 -10.81 7.44 -5.74
N GLY A 64 -10.54 6.66 -4.68
CA GLY A 64 -10.17 7.15 -3.35
C GLY A 64 -8.79 7.81 -3.25
N SER A 65 -8.47 8.70 -4.20
CA SER A 65 -7.21 9.43 -4.26
C SER A 65 -7.42 10.79 -4.92
N SER A 66 -6.70 11.81 -4.45
CA SER A 66 -6.65 13.12 -5.13
C SER A 66 -5.78 13.10 -6.39
N PHE A 67 -4.97 12.06 -6.58
CA PHE A 67 -4.10 11.86 -7.74
C PHE A 67 -4.48 10.56 -8.47
N TYR A 68 -4.32 10.56 -9.79
CA TYR A 68 -4.62 9.40 -10.62
C TYR A 68 -3.33 8.68 -11.04
N PRO A 69 -3.19 7.37 -10.78
CA PRO A 69 -1.98 6.63 -11.13
C PRO A 69 -1.84 6.46 -12.66
N GLU A 70 -0.61 6.56 -13.16
CA GLU A 70 -0.31 6.33 -14.59
C GLU A 70 -0.66 4.90 -15.03
N LEU A 71 -0.48 3.92 -14.14
CA LEU A 71 -0.86 2.51 -14.34
C LEU A 71 -2.38 2.26 -14.30
N ASN A 72 -3.21 3.31 -14.20
CA ASN A 72 -4.65 3.22 -13.91
C ASN A 72 -4.91 2.50 -12.57
N PRO A 73 -6.18 2.32 -12.15
CA PRO A 73 -6.49 1.51 -10.98
C PRO A 73 -6.01 0.07 -11.22
N TYR A 74 -4.89 -0.28 -10.58
CA TYR A 74 -4.16 -1.52 -10.77
C TYR A 74 -4.45 -2.54 -9.67
N SER A 75 -4.14 -3.81 -9.91
CA SER A 75 -4.11 -4.83 -8.85
C SER A 75 -2.69 -4.98 -8.32
N SER A 76 -2.53 -5.04 -7.00
CA SER A 76 -1.24 -5.34 -6.37
C SER A 76 -0.83 -6.81 -6.57
N ARG A 77 -1.75 -7.65 -7.05
CA ARG A 77 -1.50 -9.05 -7.44
C ARG A 77 -0.96 -9.19 -8.86
N ASP A 78 -0.97 -8.11 -9.63
CA ASP A 78 -0.52 -8.12 -11.01
C ASP A 78 1.03 -8.14 -11.08
N PRO A 79 1.64 -9.19 -11.66
CA PRO A 79 3.09 -9.29 -11.75
C PRO A 79 3.70 -8.17 -12.60
N ASP A 80 3.00 -7.67 -13.62
CA ASP A 80 3.53 -6.62 -14.49
C ASP A 80 3.55 -5.27 -13.75
N VAL A 81 2.54 -5.01 -12.93
CA VAL A 81 2.48 -3.85 -12.03
C VAL A 81 3.58 -3.94 -10.97
N LEU A 82 3.76 -5.11 -10.36
CA LEU A 82 4.80 -5.32 -9.37
C LEU A 82 6.20 -5.09 -9.95
N GLU A 83 6.45 -5.59 -11.16
CA GLU A 83 7.71 -5.37 -11.87
C GLU A 83 7.96 -3.88 -12.12
N SER A 84 6.96 -3.17 -12.65
CA SER A 84 7.04 -1.72 -12.89
C SER A 84 7.32 -0.94 -11.61
N HIS A 85 6.73 -1.33 -10.47
CA HIS A 85 7.03 -0.70 -9.19
C HIS A 85 8.48 -0.93 -8.74
N MET A 86 9.03 -2.14 -8.92
CA MET A 86 10.43 -2.40 -8.56
C MET A 86 11.39 -1.60 -9.43
N GLU A 87 11.09 -1.47 -10.73
CA GLU A 87 11.85 -0.61 -11.64
C GLU A 87 11.83 0.86 -11.21
N GLN A 88 10.64 1.39 -10.86
CA GLN A 88 10.49 2.77 -10.38
C GLN A 88 11.26 2.99 -9.07
N ILE A 89 11.22 2.03 -8.15
CA ILE A 89 11.97 2.10 -6.89
C ILE A 89 13.48 2.05 -7.15
N GLY A 90 13.95 1.18 -8.04
CA GLY A 90 15.34 1.14 -8.48
C GLY A 90 15.78 2.46 -9.12
N ALA A 91 14.94 3.06 -9.98
CA ALA A 91 15.19 4.34 -10.60
C ALA A 91 15.23 5.51 -9.59
N SER A 92 14.49 5.40 -8.48
CA SER A 92 14.56 6.36 -7.36
C SER A 92 15.82 6.22 -6.49
N ALA A 93 16.67 5.23 -6.76
CA ALA A 93 17.86 4.87 -5.99
C ALA A 93 17.58 4.39 -4.54
N ALA A 94 16.32 4.15 -4.16
CA ALA A 94 15.98 3.59 -2.86
C ALA A 94 16.24 2.08 -2.82
N GLY A 95 16.89 1.60 -1.76
CA GLY A 95 17.29 0.19 -1.64
C GLY A 95 16.42 -0.66 -0.73
N VAL A 96 15.46 -0.08 0.00
CA VAL A 96 14.63 -0.81 0.95
C VAL A 96 13.15 -0.48 0.78
N LEU A 97 12.35 -1.51 0.50
CA LEU A 97 10.89 -1.45 0.57
C LEU A 97 10.44 -1.81 1.98
N VAL A 98 9.62 -0.95 2.57
CA VAL A 98 8.96 -1.19 3.85
C VAL A 98 7.53 -1.60 3.55
N LEU A 99 7.30 -2.92 3.53
CA LEU A 99 6.02 -3.52 3.17
C LEU A 99 5.04 -3.39 4.33
N SER A 100 3.92 -2.73 4.10
CA SER A 100 2.77 -2.75 5.00
C SER A 100 2.22 -4.17 5.09
N TRP A 101 2.29 -4.78 6.27
CA TRP A 101 1.93 -6.18 6.47
C TRP A 101 0.95 -6.33 7.65
N TYR A 102 -0.08 -7.12 7.44
CA TYR A 102 -0.98 -7.59 8.48
C TYR A 102 -0.72 -9.08 8.75
N PRO A 103 -0.92 -9.57 10.00
CA PRO A 103 -0.84 -10.98 10.30
C PRO A 103 -1.79 -11.82 9.43
N PRO A 104 -1.52 -13.14 9.30
CA PRO A 104 -2.38 -14.05 8.55
C PRO A 104 -3.85 -13.89 8.93
N SER A 105 -4.74 -13.94 7.93
CA SER A 105 -6.19 -13.73 8.07
C SER A 105 -6.64 -12.36 8.59
N LEU A 106 -5.74 -11.38 8.71
CA LEU A 106 -6.08 -9.99 9.06
C LEU A 106 -5.83 -9.07 7.86
N ALA A 107 -6.64 -8.01 7.79
CA ALA A 107 -6.54 -6.92 6.83
C ALA A 107 -6.99 -5.62 7.51
N ASP A 108 -6.85 -4.50 6.82
CA ASP A 108 -7.50 -3.26 7.24
C ASP A 108 -9.02 -3.33 6.96
N ASP A 109 -9.79 -2.42 7.56
CA ASP A 109 -11.26 -2.40 7.46
C ASP A 109 -11.79 -2.26 6.02
N ASN A 110 -10.95 -1.82 5.07
CA ASN A 110 -11.32 -1.59 3.67
C ASN A 110 -10.59 -2.50 2.68
N GLY A 111 -9.80 -3.46 3.16
CA GLY A 111 -8.97 -4.35 2.35
C GLY A 111 -9.33 -5.83 2.47
N GLU A 112 -8.48 -6.65 1.87
CA GLU A 112 -8.49 -8.11 1.97
C GLU A 112 -7.10 -8.57 2.45
N PRO A 113 -6.96 -9.78 3.01
CA PRO A 113 -5.65 -10.30 3.40
C PRO A 113 -4.67 -10.30 2.22
N THR A 114 -3.46 -9.81 2.46
CA THR A 114 -2.39 -9.68 1.44
C THR A 114 -1.16 -10.52 1.75
N GLU A 115 -1.27 -11.47 2.68
CA GLU A 115 -0.14 -12.31 3.10
C GLU A 115 0.41 -13.18 1.97
N ASP A 116 -0.46 -13.58 1.05
CA ASP A 116 -0.18 -14.37 -0.15
C ASP A 116 0.80 -13.64 -1.10
N LEU A 117 0.83 -12.31 -1.05
CA LEU A 117 1.69 -11.49 -1.90
C LEU A 117 3.11 -11.33 -1.36
N VAL A 118 3.36 -11.61 -0.08
CA VAL A 118 4.67 -11.41 0.53
C VAL A 118 5.78 -12.19 -0.20
N PRO A 119 5.64 -13.50 -0.52
CA PRO A 119 6.67 -14.22 -1.26
C PRO A 119 6.93 -13.64 -2.65
N VAL A 120 5.89 -13.20 -3.35
CA VAL A 120 5.99 -12.64 -4.70
C VAL A 120 6.71 -11.29 -4.69
N VAL A 121 6.42 -10.44 -3.70
CA VAL A 121 7.11 -9.16 -3.49
C VAL A 121 8.59 -9.38 -3.15
N LEU A 122 8.89 -10.37 -2.31
CA LEU A 122 10.27 -10.72 -1.97
C LEU A 122 11.07 -11.17 -3.19
N ASP A 123 10.47 -12.01 -4.05
CA ASP A 123 11.10 -12.47 -5.29
C ASP A 123 11.34 -11.32 -6.27
N ALA A 124 10.33 -10.47 -6.51
CA ALA A 124 10.46 -9.31 -7.37
C ALA A 124 11.53 -8.33 -6.87
N ALA A 125 11.53 -8.02 -5.57
CA ALA A 125 12.57 -7.17 -4.97
C ALA A 125 13.97 -7.77 -5.13
N TYR A 126 14.11 -9.10 -4.97
CA TYR A 126 15.38 -9.80 -5.14
C TYR A 126 15.92 -9.67 -6.57
N ARG A 127 15.05 -9.83 -7.59
CA ARG A 127 15.42 -9.64 -9.01
C ARG A 127 15.97 -8.24 -9.29
N HIS A 128 15.47 -7.23 -8.58
CA HIS A 128 15.88 -5.83 -8.70
C HIS A 128 17.00 -5.39 -7.73
N ASN A 129 17.55 -6.29 -6.90
CA ASN A 129 18.56 -6.00 -5.88
C ASN A 129 18.06 -5.03 -4.79
N LEU A 130 16.77 -5.10 -4.51
CA LEU A 130 16.10 -4.35 -3.47
C LEU A 130 15.95 -5.23 -2.23
N LYS A 131 15.94 -4.61 -1.04
CA LYS A 131 15.67 -5.29 0.23
C LYS A 131 14.24 -5.02 0.66
N VAL A 132 13.65 -5.95 1.38
CA VAL A 132 12.31 -5.78 1.95
C VAL A 132 12.38 -5.85 3.47
N LYS A 133 11.65 -4.95 4.13
CA LYS A 133 11.37 -4.99 5.58
C LYS A 133 9.85 -5.05 5.76
N GLY A 134 9.38 -5.97 6.59
CA GLY A 134 7.97 -6.01 6.98
C GLY A 134 7.68 -4.99 8.08
N MET A 135 6.63 -4.20 7.91
CA MET A 135 6.06 -3.35 8.95
C MET A 135 4.70 -3.92 9.36
N CYS A 136 4.64 -4.50 10.57
CA CYS A 136 3.40 -5.06 11.09
C CYS A 136 2.43 -3.95 11.52
N MET A 137 1.32 -3.82 10.79
CA MET A 137 0.31 -2.78 11.03
C MET A 137 -0.58 -3.07 12.25
N TYR A 138 -0.62 -4.32 12.73
CA TYR A 138 -1.40 -4.71 13.91
C TYR A 138 -0.84 -4.16 15.23
N VAL A 139 0.48 -3.95 15.31
CA VAL A 139 1.12 -3.44 16.53
C VAL A 139 0.80 -1.95 16.75
N CYS A 140 0.57 -1.17 15.69
CA CYS A 140 0.28 0.26 15.80
C CYS A 140 -1.15 0.52 16.33
N VAL A 141 -2.14 -0.28 15.91
CA VAL A 141 -3.54 -0.14 16.35
C VAL A 141 -3.70 -0.40 17.85
N CYS A 142 -2.96 -1.38 18.41
CA CYS A 142 -2.99 -1.65 19.84
C CYS A 142 -2.43 -0.51 20.69
N VAL A 143 -1.36 0.16 20.23
CA VAL A 143 -0.74 1.26 20.99
C VAL A 143 -1.62 2.52 21.01
N ILE A 144 -2.33 2.81 19.91
CA ILE A 144 -3.26 3.94 19.84
C ILE A 144 -4.53 3.66 20.68
N SER A 145 -5.02 2.41 20.69
CA SER A 145 -6.21 2.04 21.47
C SER A 145 -5.95 2.02 22.99
N SER A 146 -4.70 1.83 23.42
CA SER A 146 -4.32 1.79 24.84
C SER A 146 -4.20 3.16 25.50
N THR A 147 -4.16 4.26 24.74
CA THR A 147 -3.96 5.61 25.28
C THR A 147 -5.26 6.41 25.45
N GLY A 148 -6.42 5.84 25.13
CA GLY A 148 -7.71 6.54 25.08
C GLY A 148 -8.72 6.27 26.22
N ARG A 149 -8.37 5.51 27.27
CA ARG A 149 -9.27 5.29 28.42
C ARG A 149 -8.50 5.38 29.74
N ASN A 150 -8.39 6.59 30.28
CA ASN A 150 -8.29 6.86 31.71
C ASN A 150 -8.35 8.38 31.91
N ASN A 151 -9.55 8.91 32.14
CA ASN A 151 -9.81 10.04 33.02
C ASN A 151 -11.32 10.28 33.09
N GLN A 152 -11.98 9.52 33.95
CA GLN A 152 -13.22 9.96 34.58
C GLN A 152 -13.10 9.62 36.07
N HIS A 153 -12.38 10.48 36.78
CA HIS A 153 -12.44 10.59 38.23
C HIS A 153 -13.52 11.62 38.57
N ASP A 154 -14.44 11.20 39.44
CA ASP A 154 -15.10 11.96 40.50
C ASP A 154 -15.55 13.41 40.21
N LEU A 155 -16.86 13.57 39.97
CA LEU A 155 -17.81 14.34 40.81
C LEU A 155 -19.24 14.23 40.25
#